data_AF-A0A158ILH8-F1
#
_entry.id   AF-A0A158ILH8-F1
#
_cell.length_a   1.000
_cell.length_b   1.000
_cell.length_c   1.000
_cell.angle_alpha   90.00
_cell.angle_beta   90.00
_cell.angle_gamma   90.00
#
_symmetry.space_group_name_H-M   'P 1'
#
loop_
_entity.id
_entity.type
_entity.pdbx_description
1 polymer ?
#
loop_
_entity_poly.entity_id
_entity_poly.type
_entity_poly.pdbx_seq_one_letter_code
_entity_poly.pdbx_strand_id
1 'polypeptide(L)'
;MAYQSPQLTELLEKHNALEKQLAEARAKEVRLAMIEIVHKMREYGITLHELVGRKATPNPVQAEAAPKYRDPVTGATWSGRGRAPHWIVGKNRDDFIVSAHTDSRAAALSQASLFSEDA
;
A
#
# COMPACT_ATOMS: atom_id res chain seq x y z
N MET A 1 22.59 17.94 55.11
CA MET A 1 21.92 18.99 54.31
C MET A 1 22.34 18.80 52.86
N ALA A 2 21.41 18.47 51.97
CA ALA A 2 21.71 18.27 50.57
C ALA A 2 22.12 19.61 49.95
N TYR A 3 23.39 19.76 49.60
CA TYR A 3 23.90 20.90 48.85
C TYR A 3 23.52 20.71 47.37
N GLN A 4 22.23 20.88 47.05
CA GLN A 4 21.81 21.15 45.68
C GLN A 4 21.80 22.67 45.54
N SER A 5 22.90 23.25 45.04
CA SER A 5 22.94 24.69 44.77
C SER A 5 21.96 25.03 43.63
N PRO A 6 21.27 26.19 43.66
CA PRO A 6 20.34 26.61 42.59
C PRO A 6 21.02 26.70 41.22
N GLN A 7 22.35 26.87 41.20
CA GLN A 7 23.17 26.82 40.00
C GLN A 7 23.25 25.42 39.38
N LEU A 8 23.28 24.36 40.20
CA LEU A 8 23.29 22.98 39.71
C LEU A 8 21.96 22.63 39.03
N THR A 9 20.84 23.06 39.61
CA THR A 9 19.51 22.87 39.00
C THR A 9 19.38 23.62 37.69
N GLU A 10 19.87 24.86 37.62
CA GLU A 10 19.85 25.65 36.38
C GLU A 10 20.69 25.00 35.26
N LEU A 11 21.86 24.44 35.60
CA LEU A 11 22.70 23.72 34.63
C LEU A 11 22.03 22.44 34.11
N LEU A 12 21.34 21.70 34.99
CA LEU A 12 20.58 20.50 34.58
C LEU A 12 19.40 20.84 33.67
N GLU A 13 18.68 21.93 33.96
CA GLU A 13 17.59 22.40 33.10
C GLU A 13 18.10 22.79 31.70
N LYS A 14 19.22 23.54 31.63
CA LYS A 14 19.87 23.89 30.37
C LYS A 14 20.32 22.65 29.60
N HIS A 15 20.90 21.66 30.28
CA HIS A 15 21.29 20.40 29.65
C HIS A 15 20.09 19.67 29.05
N ASN A 16 19.02 19.49 29.81
CA ASN A 16 17.82 18.80 29.36
C ASN A 16 17.16 19.53 28.16
N ALA A 17 17.10 20.86 28.22
CA ALA A 17 16.61 21.66 27.11
C ALA A 17 17.43 21.46 25.82
N LEU A 18 18.77 21.44 25.94
CA LEU A 18 19.66 21.19 24.80
C LEU A 18 19.53 19.76 24.26
N GLU A 19 19.42 18.75 25.13
CA GLU A 19 19.19 17.36 24.71
C GLU A 19 17.87 17.21 23.96
N LYS A 20 16.81 17.87 24.43
CA LYS A 20 15.51 17.86 23.75
C LYS A 20 15.60 18.49 22.36
N GLN A 21 16.29 19.62 22.23
CA GLN A 21 16.53 20.26 20.94
C GLN A 21 17.36 19.38 20.00
N LEU A 22 18.40 18.72 20.52
CA LEU A 22 19.22 17.79 19.75
C LEU A 22 18.39 16.59 19.25
N ALA A 23 17.55 16.02 20.11
CA ALA A 23 16.67 14.92 19.76
C ALA A 23 15.66 15.33 18.67
N GLU A 24 15.07 16.53 18.79
CA GLU A 24 14.15 17.05 17.78
C GLU A 24 14.84 17.30 16.43
N ALA A 25 16.04 17.89 16.45
CA ALA A 25 16.84 18.11 15.24
C ALA A 25 17.18 16.78 14.56
N ARG A 26 17.67 15.79 15.31
CA ARG A 26 17.95 14.45 14.76
C ARG A 26 16.70 13.77 14.21
N ALA A 27 15.56 13.89 14.89
CA ALA A 27 14.30 13.31 14.40
C ALA A 27 13.86 13.94 13.06
N LYS A 28 14.09 15.24 12.87
CA LYS A 28 13.84 15.94 11.60
C LYS A 28 14.80 15.44 10.51
N GLU A 29 16.10 15.38 10.79
CA GLU A 29 17.10 14.89 9.83
C GLU A 29 16.81 13.45 9.39
N VAL A 30 16.54 12.55 10.35
CA VAL A 30 16.21 11.15 10.06
C VAL A 30 14.93 11.05 9.23
N ARG A 31 13.92 11.88 9.49
CA ARG A 31 12.69 11.92 8.70
C ARG A 31 12.97 12.34 7.25
N LEU A 32 13.76 13.40 7.04
CA LEU A 32 14.12 13.87 5.71
C LEU A 32 14.90 12.79 4.94
N ALA A 33 15.92 12.20 5.58
CA ALA A 33 16.68 11.09 4.99
C ALA A 33 15.78 9.90 4.62
N MET A 34 14.82 9.54 5.48
CA MET A 34 13.86 8.47 5.19
C MET A 34 13.02 8.78 3.95
N ILE A 35 12.53 10.01 3.80
CA ILE A 35 11.75 10.44 2.62
C ILE A 35 12.60 10.30 1.35
N GLU A 36 13.85 10.77 1.38
CA GLU A 36 14.76 10.65 0.24
C GLU A 36 15.04 9.19 -0.13
N ILE A 37 15.26 8.33 0.87
CA ILE A 37 15.46 6.89 0.65
C ILE A 37 14.22 6.27 0.00
N VAL A 38 13.03 6.54 0.53
CA VAL A 38 11.78 6.01 -0.04
C VAL A 38 11.54 6.53 -1.46
N HIS A 39 11.87 7.78 -1.73
CA HIS A 39 11.77 8.36 -3.07
C HIS A 39 12.70 7.62 -4.05
N LYS A 40 13.99 7.46 -3.69
CA LYS A 40 14.96 6.71 -4.49
C LYS A 40 14.55 5.25 -4.66
N MET A 41 14.03 4.61 -3.61
CA MET A 41 13.51 3.24 -3.69
C MET A 41 12.39 3.10 -4.73
N ARG A 42 11.47 4.08 -4.79
CA ARG A 42 10.40 4.09 -5.79
C ARG A 42 10.92 4.37 -7.20
N GLU A 43 11.84 5.32 -7.35
CA GLU A 43 12.42 5.70 -8.64
C GLU A 43 13.14 4.53 -9.31
N TYR A 44 13.94 3.79 -8.54
CA TYR A 44 14.72 2.65 -9.05
C TYR A 44 14.04 1.29 -8.87
N GLY A 45 12.82 1.24 -8.31
CA GLY A 45 12.11 -0.01 -8.03
C GLY A 45 12.79 -0.90 -6.98
N ILE A 46 13.65 -0.34 -6.13
CA ILE A 46 14.38 -1.08 -5.10
C ILE A 46 13.41 -1.49 -4.00
N THR A 47 13.35 -2.79 -3.74
CA THR A 47 12.51 -3.33 -2.66
C THR A 47 13.28 -3.42 -1.35
N LEU A 48 12.57 -3.40 -0.21
CA LEU A 48 13.20 -3.53 1.11
C LEU A 48 14.01 -4.84 1.24
N HIS A 49 13.59 -5.89 0.53
CA HIS A 49 14.26 -7.19 0.52
C HIS A 49 15.66 -7.11 -0.10
N GLU A 50 15.84 -6.30 -1.15
CA GLU A 50 17.13 -6.07 -1.79
C GLU A 50 18.06 -5.24 -0.90
N LEU A 51 17.52 -4.25 -0.18
CA LEU A 51 18.29 -3.40 0.74
C LEU A 51 18.82 -4.16 1.96
N VAL A 52 18.04 -5.11 2.49
CA VAL A 52 18.40 -5.89 3.70
C VAL A 52 19.27 -7.11 3.35
N GLY A 53 19.60 -7.33 2.07
CA GLY A 53 20.50 -8.40 1.62
C GLY A 53 19.96 -9.82 1.85
N ARG A 54 18.70 -9.95 2.29
CA ARG A 54 18.00 -11.23 2.35
C ARG A 54 17.52 -11.52 0.95
N LYS A 55 18.31 -12.29 0.20
CA LYS A 55 17.98 -12.81 -1.14
C LYS A 55 16.50 -13.16 -1.14
N ALA A 56 15.70 -12.31 -1.80
CA ALA A 56 14.32 -12.63 -2.05
C ALA A 56 14.39 -13.91 -2.87
N THR A 57 13.99 -15.03 -2.28
CA THR A 57 13.26 -15.99 -3.11
C THR A 57 12.18 -15.13 -3.76
N PRO A 58 12.01 -15.17 -5.09
CA PRO A 58 10.86 -14.54 -5.70
C PRO A 58 9.67 -15.25 -5.06
N ASN A 59 9.15 -14.69 -3.98
CA ASN A 59 7.88 -15.08 -3.46
C ASN A 59 6.98 -14.40 -4.48
N PRO A 60 6.35 -15.14 -5.40
CA PRO A 60 5.30 -14.54 -6.18
C PRO A 60 4.36 -14.01 -5.12
N VAL A 61 4.32 -12.68 -4.99
CA VAL A 61 3.21 -12.01 -4.34
C VAL A 61 2.02 -12.76 -4.88
N GLN A 62 1.35 -13.43 -3.95
CA GLN A 62 0.20 -14.27 -4.13
C GLN A 62 -0.72 -13.52 -5.10
N ALA A 63 -0.52 -13.78 -6.39
CA ALA A 63 -1.45 -13.43 -7.43
C ALA A 63 -2.54 -14.43 -7.15
N GLU A 64 -3.37 -14.09 -6.16
CA GLU A 64 -4.65 -14.69 -5.90
C GLU A 64 -5.27 -14.75 -7.27
N ALA A 65 -5.24 -15.96 -7.86
CA ALA A 65 -5.34 -16.12 -9.29
C ALA A 65 -6.60 -15.38 -9.72
N ALA A 66 -6.42 -14.28 -10.46
CA ALA A 66 -7.50 -13.34 -10.73
C ALA A 66 -8.72 -14.16 -11.18
N PRO A 67 -9.87 -13.99 -10.52
CA PRO A 67 -11.00 -14.89 -10.72
C PRO A 67 -11.39 -14.89 -12.20
N LYS A 68 -11.08 -16.00 -12.89
CA LYS A 68 -11.29 -16.12 -14.33
C LYS A 68 -12.78 -16.15 -14.66
N TYR A 69 -13.59 -16.71 -13.77
CA TYR A 69 -15.03 -16.87 -13.95
C TYR A 69 -15.84 -16.20 -12.83
N ARG A 70 -16.99 -15.61 -13.16
CA ARG A 70 -17.96 -15.02 -12.22
C ARG A 70 -19.39 -15.37 -12.60
N ASP A 71 -20.18 -15.76 -11.60
CA ASP A 71 -21.62 -16.00 -11.76
C ASP A 71 -22.38 -14.67 -11.90
N PRO A 72 -23.17 -14.43 -12.97
CA PRO A 72 -23.99 -13.23 -13.13
C PRO A 72 -25.14 -13.13 -12.13
N VAL A 73 -25.59 -14.25 -11.53
CA VAL A 73 -26.74 -14.28 -10.62
C VAL A 73 -26.30 -14.08 -9.17
N THR A 74 -25.30 -14.82 -8.72
CA THR A 74 -24.86 -14.79 -7.30
C THR A 74 -23.61 -13.96 -7.06
N GLY A 75 -22.88 -13.59 -8.13
CA GLY A 75 -21.60 -12.89 -8.03
C GLY A 75 -20.44 -13.77 -7.55
N ALA A 76 -20.65 -15.08 -7.33
CA ALA A 76 -19.61 -16.01 -6.93
C ALA A 76 -18.49 -16.11 -7.98
N THR A 77 -17.23 -16.11 -7.53
CA THR A 77 -16.06 -16.12 -8.42
C THR A 77 -15.29 -17.43 -8.33
N TRP A 78 -14.73 -17.89 -9.46
CA TRP A 78 -13.90 -19.08 -9.51
C TRP A 78 -12.66 -18.86 -10.37
N SER A 79 -11.49 -19.23 -9.85
CA SER A 79 -10.19 -19.05 -10.51
C SER A 79 -9.90 -20.07 -11.62
N GLY A 80 -10.81 -21.03 -11.84
CA GLY A 80 -10.62 -22.12 -12.80
C GLY A 80 -9.66 -23.23 -12.32
N ARG A 81 -9.15 -23.13 -11.10
CA ARG A 81 -8.35 -24.18 -10.45
C ARG A 81 -9.19 -24.90 -9.38
N GLY A 82 -9.04 -26.23 -9.28
CA GLY A 82 -9.75 -27.05 -8.29
C GLY A 82 -11.16 -27.47 -8.71
N ARG A 83 -12.00 -27.87 -7.75
CA ARG A 83 -13.37 -28.34 -7.99
C ARG A 83 -14.26 -27.19 -8.49
N ALA A 84 -14.88 -27.39 -9.65
CA ALA A 84 -15.80 -26.43 -10.22
C ALA A 84 -17.07 -26.25 -9.35
N PRO A 85 -17.50 -25.01 -9.07
CA PRO A 85 -18.76 -24.73 -8.38
C PRO A 85 -19.99 -25.18 -9.18
N HIS A 86 -21.11 -25.43 -8.49
CA HIS A 86 -22.34 -25.94 -9.12
C HIS A 86 -22.92 -25.04 -10.22
N TRP A 87 -22.65 -23.72 -10.16
CA TRP A 87 -23.19 -22.75 -11.11
C TRP A 87 -22.55 -22.79 -12.50
N ILE A 88 -21.31 -23.30 -12.64
CA ILE A 88 -20.57 -23.43 -13.91
C ILE A 88 -20.50 -24.86 -14.45
N VAL A 89 -20.80 -25.87 -13.61
CA VAL A 89 -20.78 -27.29 -14.01
C VAL A 89 -21.91 -27.55 -15.00
N GLY A 90 -21.58 -28.04 -16.20
CA GLY A 90 -22.55 -28.38 -17.26
C GLY A 90 -23.00 -27.20 -18.13
N LYS A 91 -22.45 -26.00 -17.94
CA LYS A 91 -22.73 -24.80 -18.76
C LYS A 91 -21.51 -24.39 -19.59
N ASN A 92 -21.73 -23.57 -20.62
CA ASN A 92 -20.64 -22.97 -21.40
C ASN A 92 -19.84 -22.02 -20.51
N ARG A 93 -18.54 -22.25 -20.41
CA ARG A 93 -17.66 -21.52 -19.47
C ARG A 93 -17.35 -20.11 -19.95
N ASP A 94 -17.45 -19.87 -21.25
CA ASP A 94 -17.13 -18.59 -21.90
C ASP A 94 -18.10 -17.48 -21.48
N ASP A 95 -19.35 -17.83 -21.18
CA ASP A 95 -20.39 -16.90 -20.72
C ASP A 95 -20.09 -16.30 -19.33
N PHE A 96 -19.15 -16.88 -18.58
CA PHE A 96 -18.82 -16.48 -17.22
C PHE A 96 -17.44 -15.81 -17.10
N ILE A 97 -16.71 -15.59 -18.20
CA ILE A 97 -15.34 -15.08 -18.16
C ILE A 97 -15.29 -13.58 -17.81
N VAL A 98 -14.59 -13.24 -16.72
CA VAL A 98 -14.51 -11.86 -16.22
C VAL A 98 -13.68 -10.95 -17.13
N SER A 99 -12.67 -11.48 -17.83
CA SER A 99 -11.81 -10.68 -18.71
C SER A 99 -12.49 -10.22 -19.99
N ALA A 100 -13.64 -10.79 -20.38
CA ALA A 100 -14.34 -10.43 -21.61
C ALA A 100 -15.41 -9.33 -21.41
N HIS A 101 -15.92 -9.14 -20.19
CA HIS A 101 -17.08 -8.26 -19.93
C HIS A 101 -16.76 -6.94 -19.23
N THR A 102 -15.51 -6.66 -18.85
CA THR A 102 -15.15 -5.39 -18.21
C THR A 102 -15.10 -4.17 -19.14
N ASP A 103 -15.18 -4.35 -20.46
CA ASP A 103 -15.11 -3.22 -21.41
C ASP A 103 -16.44 -2.50 -21.69
N SER A 104 -17.59 -3.03 -21.26
CA SER A 104 -18.90 -2.50 -21.68
C SER A 104 -19.72 -1.78 -20.59
N ARG A 105 -19.27 -1.77 -19.33
CA ARG A 105 -19.97 -1.05 -18.23
C ARG A 105 -19.29 0.25 -17.78
N ALA A 106 -17.98 0.38 -17.98
CA ALA A 106 -17.23 1.59 -17.64
C ALA A 106 -17.38 2.72 -18.70
N ALA A 107 -17.64 2.36 -19.96
CA ALA A 107 -17.86 3.32 -21.05
C ALA A 107 -19.25 3.99 -20.98
N ALA A 108 -20.27 3.33 -20.43
CA ALA A 108 -21.65 3.87 -20.39
C ALA A 108 -21.89 4.88 -19.26
N LEU A 109 -21.02 4.93 -18.24
CA LEU A 109 -21.13 5.87 -17.11
C LEU A 109 -20.22 7.10 -17.25
N SER A 110 -19.30 7.11 -18.22
CA SER A 110 -18.35 8.21 -18.42
C SER A 110 -18.76 9.24 -19.47
N GLN A 111 -19.81 9.00 -20.26
CA GLN A 111 -20.39 10.01 -21.17
C GLN A 111 -21.48 10.90 -20.56
N ALA A 112 -22.01 10.57 -19.37
CA ALA A 112 -23.12 11.32 -18.76
C ALA A 112 -22.69 12.42 -17.75
N SER A 113 -21.39 12.61 -17.52
CA SER A 113 -20.88 13.64 -16.60
C SER A 113 -19.97 14.69 -17.26
N LEU A 114 -19.92 14.77 -18.60
CA LEU A 114 -19.13 15.78 -19.31
C LEU A 114 -19.93 17.04 -19.74
N PHE A 115 -21.25 17.10 -19.51
CA PHE A 115 -22.12 18.20 -19.98
C PHE A 115 -23.15 18.69 -18.94
N SER A 116 -22.73 18.91 -17.69
CA SER A 116 -23.42 19.76 -16.69
C SER A 116 -22.30 20.30 -15.79
N GLU A 117 -22.09 21.60 -15.52
CA GLU A 117 -22.99 22.75 -15.54
C GLU A 117 -22.10 24.00 -15.44
N ASP A 118 -22.18 24.93 -16.39
CA ASP A 118 -21.72 26.33 -16.25
C ASP A 118 -22.67 27.18 -17.08
N ALA A 119 -23.63 27.84 -16.42
CA ALA A 119 -24.38 29.00 -16.87
C ALA A 119 -25.06 29.68 -15.68
#